data_AF-A0A8D4BSL1-F1
#
_entry.id   AF-A0A8D4BSL1-F1
#
_cell.length_a   1.000
_cell.length_b   1.000
_cell.length_c   1.000
_cell.angle_alpha   90.00
_cell.angle_beta   90.00
_cell.angle_gamma   90.00
#
_symmetry.space_group_name_H-M   'P 1'
#
loop_
_entity.id
_entity.type
_entity.pdbx_description
1 polymer ?
#
loop_
_entity_poly.entity_id
_entity_poly.type
_entity_poly.pdbx_seq_one_letter_code
_entity_poly.pdbx_strand_id
1 'polypeptide(L)'
;MVISPIALAYIGYLTFQSHLQFFDSFSTSLLLMGSGMVTALPLLLFTKSAKKVSLSMLGILQYISPTLSLLAGVVLYHESLTKAHVIAFSFIWLALIIYTFASITKRGNASKKQIKNEMKA
;
A
#
# COMPACT_ATOMS: atom_id res chain seq x y z
N MET A 1 16.86 8.86 5.19
CA MET A 1 17.96 9.85 5.24
C MET A 1 19.18 9.46 4.41
N VAL A 2 19.45 8.18 4.18
CA VAL A 2 20.59 7.71 3.34
C VAL A 2 20.54 8.24 1.89
N ILE A 3 19.34 8.45 1.35
CA ILE A 3 19.13 8.93 -0.03
C ILE A 3 19.25 10.46 -0.17
N SER A 4 19.21 11.20 0.95
CA SER A 4 19.22 12.67 0.97
C SER A 4 20.46 13.30 0.33
N PRO A 5 21.70 12.84 0.61
CA PRO A 5 22.89 13.45 -0.01
C PRO A 5 22.93 13.26 -1.53
N ILE A 6 22.48 12.10 -2.03
CA ILE A 6 22.43 11.79 -3.46
C ILE A 6 21.37 12.66 -4.15
N ALA A 7 20.20 12.84 -3.52
CA ALA A 7 19.16 13.73 -4.02
C ALA A 7 19.63 15.19 -4.11
N LEU A 8 20.35 15.69 -3.09
CA LEU A 8 20.90 17.05 -3.09
C LEU A 8 21.93 17.26 -4.20
N ALA A 9 22.83 16.29 -4.42
CA ALA A 9 23.80 16.35 -5.51
C ALA A 9 23.11 16.40 -6.89
N TYR A 10 22.06 15.59 -7.08
CA TYR A 10 21.30 15.56 -8.33
C TYR A 10 20.50 16.84 -8.58
N ILE A 11 19.86 17.41 -7.53
CA ILE A 11 19.19 18.72 -7.62
C ILE A 11 20.19 19.82 -7.97
N GLY A 12 21.39 19.80 -7.37
CA GLY A 12 22.47 20.71 -7.73
C GLY A 12 22.82 20.62 -9.22
N TYR A 13 23.04 19.41 -9.73
CA TYR A 13 23.31 19.16 -11.15
C TYR A 13 22.19 19.64 -12.09
N LEU A 14 20.93 19.40 -11.74
CA LEU A 14 19.74 19.86 -12.50
C LEU A 14 19.59 21.38 -12.50
N THR A 15 19.99 22.05 -11.41
CA THR A 15 19.92 23.51 -11.27
C THR A 15 20.86 24.18 -12.25
N PHE A 16 22.07 23.65 -12.45
CA PHE A 16 23.03 24.16 -13.45
C PHE A 16 22.55 23.97 -14.89
N GLN A 17 21.64 23.03 -15.14
CA GLN A 17 21.09 22.76 -16.47
C GLN A 17 19.72 23.43 -16.71
N SER A 18 19.18 24.19 -15.77
CA SER A 18 17.85 24.85 -15.88
C SER A 18 16.68 23.89 -16.16
N HIS A 19 16.79 22.61 -15.79
CA HIS A 19 15.76 21.59 -16.06
C HIS A 19 14.80 21.36 -14.87
N LEU A 20 14.64 22.35 -13.99
CA LEU A 20 13.76 22.23 -12.83
C LEU A 20 12.28 22.37 -13.25
N GLN A 21 11.66 21.22 -13.55
CA GLN A 21 10.25 21.09 -13.93
C GLN A 21 9.26 21.74 -12.95
N PHE A 22 9.66 21.91 -11.69
CA PHE A 22 8.84 22.58 -10.69
C PHE A 22 8.65 24.08 -10.95
N PHE A 23 9.61 24.75 -11.59
CA PHE A 23 9.54 26.19 -11.88
C PHE A 23 9.12 26.51 -13.32
N ASP A 24 8.93 25.48 -14.15
CA ASP A 24 8.70 25.63 -15.59
C ASP A 24 7.25 26.01 -15.92
N SER A 25 6.27 25.49 -15.16
CA SER A 25 4.85 25.78 -15.36
C SER A 25 4.06 25.70 -14.05
N PHE A 26 3.22 26.71 -13.80
CA PHE A 26 2.35 26.78 -12.62
C PHE A 26 1.43 25.54 -12.49
N SER A 27 0.98 25.00 -13.61
CA SER A 27 0.16 23.78 -13.64
C SER A 27 0.96 22.58 -13.10
N THR A 28 2.17 22.39 -13.60
CA THR A 28 3.08 21.33 -13.17
C THR A 28 3.42 21.48 -11.69
N SER A 29 3.76 22.69 -11.21
CA SER A 29 4.02 22.95 -9.79
C SER A 29 2.84 22.55 -8.90
N LEU A 30 1.62 22.88 -9.31
CA LEU A 30 0.40 22.57 -8.56
C LEU A 30 0.13 21.06 -8.53
N LEU A 31 0.34 20.35 -9.65
CA LEU A 31 0.25 18.89 -9.71
C LEU A 31 1.31 18.21 -8.82
N LEU A 32 2.55 18.72 -8.81
CA LEU A 32 3.61 18.20 -7.92
C LEU A 32 3.25 18.39 -6.45
N MET A 33 2.78 19.58 -6.04
CA MET A 33 2.31 19.81 -4.67
C MET A 33 1.13 18.90 -4.33
N GLY A 34 0.16 18.78 -5.25
CA GLY A 34 -1.02 17.93 -5.11
C GLY A 34 -0.65 16.45 -4.91
N SER A 35 0.35 15.94 -5.63
CA SER A 35 0.83 14.56 -5.47
C SER A 35 1.32 14.26 -4.04
N GLY A 36 1.95 15.26 -3.40
CA GLY A 36 2.38 15.18 -2.01
C GLY A 36 1.19 15.05 -1.06
N MET A 37 0.16 15.88 -1.23
CA MET A 37 -1.06 15.81 -0.41
C MET A 37 -1.81 14.48 -0.59
N VAL A 38 -2.00 14.04 -1.85
CA VAL A 38 -2.67 12.78 -2.18
C VAL A 38 -1.94 11.57 -1.57
N THR A 39 -0.62 11.64 -1.42
CA THR A 39 0.18 10.56 -0.81
C THR A 39 0.19 10.66 0.72
N ALA A 40 0.40 11.85 1.27
CA ALA A 40 0.54 12.07 2.70
C ALA A 40 -0.75 11.77 3.46
N LEU A 41 -1.92 12.12 2.91
CA LEU A 41 -3.21 11.92 3.57
C LEU A 41 -3.51 10.43 3.88
N PRO A 42 -3.46 9.50 2.89
CA PRO A 42 -3.58 8.08 3.15
C PRO A 42 -2.56 7.54 4.14
N LEU A 43 -1.30 7.98 4.06
CA LEU A 43 -0.23 7.55 4.97
C LEU A 43 -0.51 7.98 6.42
N LEU A 44 -0.98 9.20 6.64
CA LEU A 44 -1.36 9.69 7.97
C LEU A 44 -2.57 8.92 8.54
N LEU A 45 -3.58 8.66 7.71
CA LEU A 45 -4.74 7.83 8.10
C LEU A 45 -4.33 6.38 8.40
N PHE A 46 -3.46 5.82 7.58
CA PHE A 46 -2.92 4.47 7.73
C PHE A 46 -2.11 4.34 9.02
N THR A 47 -1.17 5.25 9.29
CA THR A 47 -0.34 5.20 10.52
C THR A 47 -1.19 5.30 11.79
N LYS A 48 -2.27 6.08 11.77
CA LYS A 48 -3.23 6.15 12.89
C LYS A 48 -4.00 4.84 13.08
N SER A 49 -4.38 4.18 11.98
CA SER A 49 -5.18 2.95 12.00
C SER A 49 -4.33 1.70 12.28
N ALA A 50 -3.10 1.66 11.76
CA ALA A 50 -2.18 0.53 11.86
C ALA A 50 -1.85 0.17 13.31
N LYS A 51 -1.80 1.16 14.21
CA LYS A 51 -1.57 0.95 15.66
C LYS A 51 -2.68 0.17 16.36
N LYS A 52 -3.88 0.07 15.75
CA LYS A 52 -5.06 -0.59 16.33
C LYS A 52 -5.32 -1.99 15.75
N VAL A 53 -4.56 -2.40 14.74
CA VAL A 53 -4.79 -3.64 13.99
C VAL A 53 -3.64 -4.60 14.23
N SER A 54 -3.92 -5.89 14.43
CA SER A 54 -2.87 -6.91 14.59
C SER A 54 -1.97 -6.98 13.35
N LEU A 55 -0.68 -7.22 13.54
CA LEU A 55 0.32 -7.29 12.45
C LEU A 55 -0.08 -8.22 11.30
N SER A 56 -0.66 -9.39 11.61
CA SER A 56 -1.15 -10.34 10.60
C SER A 56 -2.25 -9.75 9.71
N MET A 57 -3.18 -9.00 10.30
CA MET A 57 -4.27 -8.35 9.55
C MET A 57 -3.77 -7.14 8.77
N LEU A 58 -2.74 -6.45 9.27
CA LEU A 58 -2.06 -5.40 8.51
C LEU A 58 -1.45 -5.96 7.21
N GLY A 59 -0.84 -7.14 7.27
CA GLY A 59 -0.34 -7.85 6.09
C GLY A 59 -1.44 -8.24 5.09
N ILE A 60 -2.59 -8.74 5.57
CA ILE A 60 -3.76 -9.00 4.71
C ILE A 60 -4.22 -7.71 4.01
N LEU A 61 -4.35 -6.60 4.76
CA LEU A 61 -4.82 -5.33 4.22
C LEU A 61 -3.85 -4.74 3.17
N GLN A 62 -2.55 -5.04 3.23
CA GLN A 62 -1.59 -4.58 2.25
C GLN A 62 -1.81 -5.16 0.85
N TYR A 63 -2.55 -6.27 0.70
CA TYR A 63 -2.96 -6.80 -0.61
C TYR A 63 -3.92 -5.87 -1.37
N ILE A 64 -4.46 -4.84 -0.72
CA ILE A 64 -5.14 -3.73 -1.40
C ILE A 64 -4.18 -2.96 -2.30
N SER A 65 -2.91 -2.80 -1.90
CA SER A 65 -1.92 -2.05 -2.68
C SER A 65 -1.71 -2.61 -4.10
N PRO A 66 -1.37 -3.91 -4.30
CA PRO A 66 -1.23 -4.46 -5.64
C PRO A 66 -2.55 -4.46 -6.43
N THR A 67 -3.70 -4.53 -5.75
CA THR A 67 -5.02 -4.39 -6.40
C THR A 67 -5.25 -2.98 -6.93
N LEU A 68 -4.94 -1.95 -6.14
CA LEU A 68 -5.01 -0.56 -6.56
C LEU A 68 -4.00 -0.25 -7.68
N SER A 69 -2.79 -0.80 -7.61
CA SER A 69 -1.80 -0.66 -8.69
C SER A 69 -2.29 -1.26 -10.00
N LEU A 70 -2.87 -2.47 -9.98
CA LEU A 70 -3.46 -3.08 -11.18
C LEU A 70 -4.62 -2.24 -11.72
N LEU A 71 -5.51 -1.76 -10.84
CA LEU A 71 -6.64 -0.92 -11.22
C LEU A 71 -6.18 0.41 -11.82
N ALA A 72 -5.18 1.06 -11.23
CA ALA A 72 -4.59 2.28 -11.76
C ALA A 72 -3.95 2.04 -13.14
N GLY A 73 -3.20 0.94 -13.30
CA GLY A 73 -2.65 0.50 -14.60
C GLY A 73 -3.71 0.46 -15.69
N VAL A 74 -4.83 -0.21 -15.41
CA VAL A 74 -5.89 -0.44 -16.40
C VAL A 74 -6.78 0.79 -16.62
N VAL A 75 -7.16 1.48 -15.55
CA VAL A 75 -8.15 2.58 -15.62
C VAL A 75 -7.50 3.92 -15.94
N LEU A 76 -6.38 4.25 -15.29
CA LEU A 76 -5.72 5.56 -15.45
C LEU A 76 -4.67 5.53 -16.57
N TYR A 77 -3.88 4.45 -16.65
CA TYR A 77 -2.81 4.34 -17.63
C TYR A 77 -3.24 3.55 -18.89
N HIS A 78 -4.46 3.02 -18.92
CA HIS A 78 -5.02 2.25 -20.03
C HIS A 78 -4.14 1.06 -20.47
N GLU A 79 -3.39 0.48 -19.53
CA GLU A 79 -2.55 -0.67 -19.80
C GLU A 79 -3.37 -1.91 -20.13
N SER A 80 -2.85 -2.71 -21.06
CA SER A 80 -3.50 -3.95 -21.48
C SER A 80 -3.43 -4.99 -20.37
N LEU A 81 -4.58 -5.40 -19.86
CA LEU A 81 -4.70 -6.46 -18.86
C LEU A 81 -4.37 -7.82 -19.49
N THR A 82 -3.10 -8.22 -19.44
CA THR A 82 -2.67 -9.48 -20.06
C THR A 82 -3.16 -10.69 -19.26
N LYS A 83 -3.26 -11.85 -19.93
CA LYS A 83 -3.65 -13.11 -19.27
C LYS A 83 -2.74 -13.45 -18.07
N ALA A 84 -1.46 -13.11 -18.16
CA ALA A 84 -0.51 -13.34 -17.07
C ALA A 84 -0.88 -12.54 -15.80
N HIS A 85 -1.28 -11.28 -15.94
CA HIS A 85 -1.72 -10.46 -14.81
C HIS A 85 -2.96 -11.06 -14.11
N VAL A 86 -3.94 -11.52 -14.89
CA VAL A 86 -5.17 -12.14 -14.34
C VAL A 86 -4.85 -13.41 -13.56
N ILE A 87 -3.98 -14.27 -14.11
CA ILE A 87 -3.59 -15.52 -13.46
C ILE A 87 -2.80 -15.24 -12.18
N ALA A 88 -1.83 -14.31 -12.22
CA ALA A 88 -1.07 -13.94 -11.03
C ALA A 88 -1.98 -13.35 -9.95
N PHE A 89 -2.91 -12.47 -10.34
CA PHE A 89 -3.85 -11.86 -9.43
C PHE A 89 -4.83 -12.87 -8.82
N SER A 90 -5.30 -13.85 -9.58
CA SER A 90 -6.20 -14.89 -9.07
C SER A 90 -5.51 -15.78 -8.03
N PHE A 91 -4.23 -16.13 -8.22
CA PHE A 91 -3.45 -16.85 -7.21
C PHE A 91 -3.29 -16.07 -5.92
N ILE A 92 -3.00 -14.77 -6.01
CA ILE A 92 -2.89 -13.89 -4.84
C ILE A 92 -4.20 -13.89 -4.05
N TRP A 93 -5.34 -13.69 -4.72
CA TRP A 93 -6.64 -13.66 -4.06
C TRP A 93 -7.06 -15.01 -3.49
N LEU A 94 -6.75 -16.11 -4.19
CA LEU A 94 -7.02 -17.45 -3.68
C LEU A 94 -6.26 -17.72 -2.38
N ALA A 95 -4.96 -17.39 -2.34
CA ALA A 95 -4.15 -17.52 -1.14
C ALA A 95 -4.68 -16.62 0.00
N LEU A 96 -5.11 -15.40 -0.31
CA LEU A 96 -5.66 -14.47 0.66
C LEU A 96 -6.98 -14.97 1.26
N ILE A 97 -7.87 -15.53 0.44
CA ILE A 97 -9.14 -16.13 0.86
C ILE A 97 -8.86 -17.29 1.81
N ILE A 98 -8.00 -18.23 1.42
CA ILE A 98 -7.63 -19.39 2.24
C ILE A 98 -7.05 -18.94 3.58
N TYR A 99 -6.10 -18.01 3.56
CA TYR A 99 -5.47 -17.48 4.77
C TYR A 99 -6.49 -16.77 5.68
N THR A 100 -7.37 -15.97 5.10
CA THR A 100 -8.40 -15.23 5.85
C THR A 100 -9.35 -16.19 6.54
N PHE A 101 -9.89 -17.18 5.82
CA PHE A 101 -10.76 -18.21 6.41
C PHE A 101 -10.07 -19.00 7.51
N ALA A 102 -8.82 -19.41 7.30
CA ALA A 102 -8.04 -20.10 8.31
C ALA A 102 -7.82 -19.23 9.57
N SER A 103 -7.51 -17.94 9.38
CA SER A 103 -7.24 -17.02 10.49
C SER A 103 -8.48 -16.74 11.35
N ILE A 104 -9.65 -16.58 10.73
CA ILE A 104 -10.94 -16.38 11.42
C ILE A 104 -11.31 -17.64 12.22
N THR A 105 -11.16 -18.82 11.61
CA THR A 105 -11.46 -20.11 12.26
C THR A 105 -10.56 -20.37 13.46
N LYS A 106 -9.25 -20.07 13.35
CA LYS A 106 -8.29 -20.25 14.46
C LYS A 106 -8.63 -19.35 15.65
N ARG A 107 -9.05 -18.10 15.40
CA ARG A 107 -9.43 -17.13 16.44
C ARG A 107 -10.68 -17.57 17.20
N GLY A 108 -11.70 -18.09 16.51
CA GLY A 108 -12.91 -18.62 17.14
C GLY A 108 -12.64 -19.83 18.05
N ASN A 109 -11.72 -20.71 17.65
CA ASN A 109 -11.37 -21.90 18.43
C ASN A 109 -10.49 -21.58 19.65
N ALA A 110 -9.64 -20.56 19.58
CA ALA A 110 -8.83 -20.11 20.72
C ALA A 110 -9.70 -19.52 21.85
N SER A 111 -10.71 -18.70 21.50
CA SER A 111 -11.63 -18.11 22.48
C SER A 111 -12.50 -19.17 23.18
N LYS A 112 -12.99 -20.18 22.44
CA LYS A 112 -13.75 -21.31 23.04
C LYS A 112 -12.92 -22.19 23.96
N LYS A 113 -11.63 -22.42 23.65
CA LYS A 113 -10.73 -23.23 24.47
C LYS A 113 -10.43 -22.56 25.82
N GLN A 114 -10.35 -21.23 25.83
CA GLN A 114 -10.08 -20.43 27.03
C GLN A 114 -11.26 -20.46 28.02
N ILE A 115 -12.50 -20.24 27.54
CA ILE A 115 -13.72 -20.32 28.36
C ILE A 115 -13.89 -21.73 28.97
N LYS A 116 -13.64 -22.79 28.20
CA LYS A 116 -13.75 -24.17 28.69
C LYS A 116 -12.73 -24.51 29.79
N ASN A 117 -11.55 -23.88 29.78
CA ASN A 117 -10.54 -24.09 30.81
C ASN A 117 -10.90 -23.36 32.12
N GLU A 118 -11.50 -22.17 32.05
CA GLU A 118 -11.98 -21.43 33.23
C GLU A 118 -13.16 -22.14 33.92
N MET A 119 -14.07 -22.77 33.17
CA MET A 119 -15.17 -23.56 33.75
C MET A 119 -14.74 -24.88 34.40
N LYS A 120 -13.49 -25.30 34.19
CA LYS A 120 -12.92 -26.55 34.73
C LYS A 120 -11.98 -26.32 35.91
N ALA A 121 -11.65 -25.07 36.23
CA ALA A 121 -10.89 -24.67 37.40
C ALA A 121 -11.84 -24.35 38.57
#